data_AF-A0AAW0IE89-F1
#
_entry.id   AF-A0AAW0IE89-F1
#
_cell.length_a   1.000
_cell.length_b   1.000
_cell.length_c   1.000
_cell.angle_alpha   90.00
_cell.angle_beta   90.00
_cell.angle_gamma   90.00
#
_symmetry.space_group_name_H-M   'P 1'
#
loop_
_entity.id
_entity.type
_entity.pdbx_description
1 polymer ?
#
loop_
_entity_poly.entity_id
_entity_poly.type
_entity_poly.pdbx_seq_one_letter_code
_entity_poly.pdbx_strand_id
1 'polypeptide(L)'
;MWAKQPQATCPTRAPQGRRQRNRDAVAWPFSRLWRVSDPTLFQMTVIAALWVAVFGKCGPPPNIPGALLVSETNKTEFESYEFLKYSCRPGYMRTASGQAVYCGADGTWTNTISCIKKSCGNPGDLQNGQVEIKSDVFLGSRIEFSCSEGYILIGSPTSYCEIQSKGVAWSDPLPECVSVKCRPPPDISHGRHSGGNEDFYTYGSTITYRCHPTFSLVGSASITCSVVNKTVGVWSPSPPTCQKINCPQPNVLYGVIDSGLKATYKYKDTVRFACVKGTNLRGENTVSCEADGKWHPSPPVCELNGCGNVPYIPHASWLQRLKKEDVYPVGAVLQYRCHPGYEPATRERTILVCQKNFTWSPFKGCKEVCCPVPDLKNVKITEHLKLSPENGCTYFYSDRVSYKCQDDHISSATCKPDGTFPPNITHGHYTKSIEYFRFRTKATYECDKGYKLVGEADIYCRNSQWTQEAPQCKALCQKPEIRNGMLSANKDEYVESENVTVQCHSGFALLGSPNITCLEDGTWYPEMPKCEQEKDCERVFAGRKLMRCLSNPNDVKMALEVYKLSREIELLELQITKAKQTVPE
;
A
#
# COMPACT_ATOMS: atom_id res chain seq x y z
N MET A 1 -20.49 -26.02 2.70
CA MET A 1 -21.23 -26.21 1.44
C MET A 1 -20.95 -27.64 0.98
N TRP A 2 -21.85 -28.58 1.24
CA TRP A 2 -22.98 -28.95 0.38
C TRP A 2 -22.58 -29.81 -0.84
N ALA A 3 -22.69 -31.11 -0.60
CA ALA A 3 -22.99 -32.24 -1.48
C ALA A 3 -23.28 -32.02 -2.98
N LYS A 4 -22.84 -33.01 -3.79
CA LYS A 4 -23.76 -33.81 -4.64
C LYS A 4 -23.15 -35.15 -5.14
N GLN A 5 -23.87 -36.23 -4.86
CA GLN A 5 -23.98 -37.48 -5.65
C GLN A 5 -25.33 -37.40 -6.43
N PRO A 6 -25.88 -38.42 -7.15
CA PRO A 6 -25.53 -39.85 -7.36
C PRO A 6 -25.37 -40.21 -8.89
N GLN A 7 -25.23 -41.44 -9.40
CA GLN A 7 -26.07 -42.69 -9.38
C GLN A 7 -25.19 -43.91 -9.79
N ALA A 8 -25.25 -45.07 -9.11
CA ALA A 8 -26.15 -46.25 -9.29
C ALA A 8 -25.95 -46.99 -10.63
N THR A 9 -25.70 -48.32 -10.68
CA THR A 9 -26.68 -49.41 -10.38
C THR A 9 -26.08 -50.70 -9.74
N CYS A 10 -26.93 -51.70 -9.44
CA CYS A 10 -26.71 -52.82 -8.50
C CYS A 10 -26.30 -54.18 -9.13
N PRO A 11 -25.80 -55.14 -8.30
CA PRO A 11 -25.53 -56.54 -8.69
C PRO A 11 -26.75 -57.47 -8.52
N THR A 12 -26.72 -58.66 -9.13
CA THR A 12 -27.80 -59.67 -9.06
C THR A 12 -27.44 -60.98 -8.34
N ARG A 13 -28.44 -61.45 -7.59
CA ARG A 13 -28.52 -62.61 -6.70
C ARG A 13 -28.22 -63.98 -7.33
N ALA A 14 -27.73 -64.90 -6.49
CA ALA A 14 -27.98 -66.34 -6.63
C ALA A 14 -29.39 -66.74 -6.13
N PRO A 15 -29.93 -67.90 -6.56
CA PRO A 15 -31.01 -68.60 -5.86
C PRO A 15 -30.59 -69.99 -5.34
N GLN A 16 -31.16 -70.39 -4.21
CA GLN A 16 -31.06 -71.76 -3.68
C GLN A 16 -32.09 -72.71 -4.30
N GLY A 17 -31.67 -73.96 -4.50
CA GLY A 17 -32.38 -75.18 -4.07
C GLY A 17 -33.83 -75.46 -4.51
N ARG A 18 -34.04 -76.63 -5.13
CA ARG A 18 -35.25 -77.43 -4.88
C ARG A 18 -34.98 -78.93 -5.01
N ARG A 19 -35.47 -79.71 -4.02
CA ARG A 19 -35.60 -81.17 -4.11
C ARG A 19 -36.73 -81.51 -5.09
N GLN A 20 -36.59 -82.57 -5.87
CA GLN A 20 -37.73 -83.31 -6.44
C GLN A 20 -37.65 -84.77 -5.99
N ARG A 21 -38.80 -85.37 -5.68
CA ARG A 21 -38.96 -86.72 -5.12
C ARG A 21 -40.04 -87.43 -5.91
N ASN A 22 -39.71 -88.58 -6.50
CA ASN A 22 -40.56 -89.77 -6.68
C ASN A 22 -39.72 -90.83 -7.42
N ARG A 23 -39.63 -92.05 -6.87
CA ARG A 23 -40.57 -93.17 -7.10
C ARG A 23 -40.69 -93.49 -8.59
N ASP A 24 -40.24 -94.68 -8.96
CA ASP A 24 -41.19 -95.74 -9.25
C ASP A 24 -40.73 -97.06 -8.62
N ALA A 25 -41.69 -97.77 -8.03
CA ALA A 25 -41.51 -99.13 -7.55
C ALA A 25 -42.40 -100.01 -8.42
N VAL A 26 -41.79 -100.92 -9.17
CA VAL A 26 -42.52 -102.00 -9.85
C VAL A 26 -42.06 -103.30 -9.23
N ALA A 27 -43.01 -104.10 -8.78
CA ALA A 27 -42.78 -105.38 -8.13
C ALA A 27 -43.86 -106.37 -8.59
N TRP A 28 -43.56 -107.67 -8.44
CA TRP A 28 -44.44 -108.85 -8.61
C TRP A 28 -44.61 -109.40 -10.05
N PRO A 29 -44.92 -110.71 -10.24
CA PRO A 29 -44.72 -111.86 -9.33
C PRO A 29 -44.30 -113.22 -9.99
N PHE A 30 -44.16 -114.24 -9.13
CA PHE A 30 -44.29 -115.71 -9.36
C PHE A 30 -43.18 -116.55 -10.03
N SER A 31 -42.28 -117.06 -9.18
CA SER A 31 -42.07 -118.51 -8.87
C SER A 31 -41.85 -119.57 -9.98
N ARG A 32 -40.76 -120.34 -9.88
CA ARG A 32 -40.75 -121.76 -9.42
C ARG A 32 -39.33 -122.38 -9.31
N LEU A 33 -39.04 -123.02 -8.16
CA LEU A 33 -38.41 -124.36 -7.94
C LEU A 33 -37.09 -124.70 -8.67
N TRP A 34 -35.97 -125.19 -8.11
CA TRP A 34 -35.58 -125.97 -6.89
C TRP A 34 -34.13 -125.56 -6.44
N ARG A 35 -33.41 -126.15 -5.47
CA ARG A 35 -33.62 -126.53 -4.03
C ARG A 35 -32.27 -127.06 -3.45
N VAL A 36 -31.84 -126.63 -2.24
CA VAL A 36 -30.58 -126.98 -1.47
C VAL A 36 -29.26 -126.60 -2.19
N SER A 37 -28.13 -126.19 -1.59
CA SER A 37 -27.64 -125.89 -0.20
C SER A 37 -26.74 -124.63 -0.28
N ASP A 38 -26.02 -124.08 0.72
CA ASP A 38 -25.78 -124.34 2.16
C ASP A 38 -25.53 -122.97 2.87
N PRO A 39 -25.80 -122.80 4.19
CA PRO A 39 -25.64 -121.48 4.84
C PRO A 39 -24.21 -121.07 5.22
N THR A 40 -23.25 -121.99 5.33
CA THR A 40 -21.93 -121.72 5.91
C THR A 40 -20.93 -121.16 4.91
N LEU A 41 -20.98 -121.62 3.64
CA LEU A 41 -20.06 -121.15 2.60
C LEU A 41 -20.29 -119.67 2.25
N PHE A 42 -21.56 -119.23 2.26
CA PHE A 42 -21.96 -117.87 1.87
C PHE A 42 -21.54 -116.80 2.90
N GLN A 43 -21.44 -117.14 4.19
CA GLN A 43 -20.94 -116.22 5.20
C GLN A 43 -19.42 -116.01 5.06
N MET A 44 -18.66 -117.07 4.80
CA MET A 44 -17.20 -116.98 4.64
C MET A 44 -16.80 -116.29 3.33
N THR A 45 -17.53 -116.50 2.23
CA THR A 45 -17.29 -115.77 0.96
C THR A 45 -17.70 -114.31 1.05
N VAL A 46 -18.77 -113.96 1.77
CA VAL A 46 -19.15 -112.54 1.99
C VAL A 46 -18.14 -111.82 2.87
N ILE A 47 -17.61 -112.43 3.94
CA ILE A 47 -16.57 -111.79 4.77
C ILE A 47 -15.26 -111.62 3.98
N ALA A 48 -14.86 -112.62 3.18
CA ALA A 48 -13.67 -112.50 2.31
C ALA A 48 -13.87 -111.46 1.18
N ALA A 49 -15.04 -111.39 0.56
CA ALA A 49 -15.35 -110.40 -0.48
C ALA A 49 -15.47 -108.97 0.07
N LEU A 50 -15.96 -108.81 1.31
CA LEU A 50 -16.01 -107.50 1.98
C LEU A 50 -14.64 -107.00 2.45
N TRP A 51 -13.63 -107.88 2.62
CA TRP A 51 -12.25 -107.47 2.91
C TRP A 51 -11.48 -106.97 1.68
N VAL A 52 -11.90 -107.34 0.46
CA VAL A 52 -11.20 -106.99 -0.80
C VAL A 52 -11.77 -105.72 -1.46
N ALA A 53 -12.89 -105.18 -0.96
CA ALA A 53 -13.65 -104.11 -1.62
C ALA A 53 -13.81 -102.80 -0.80
N VAL A 54 -12.88 -102.49 0.11
CA VAL A 54 -12.97 -101.31 1.01
C VAL A 54 -11.80 -100.33 0.87
N PHE A 55 -10.67 -100.74 0.30
CA PHE A 55 -9.50 -99.86 0.13
C PHE A 55 -9.49 -99.16 -1.24
N GLY A 56 -9.45 -97.82 -1.22
CA GLY A 56 -9.30 -97.00 -2.42
C GLY A 56 -7.86 -96.97 -2.92
N LYS A 57 -7.69 -96.86 -4.25
CA LYS A 57 -6.39 -96.64 -4.90
C LYS A 57 -6.16 -95.15 -5.17
N CYS A 58 -4.94 -94.68 -4.95
CA CYS A 58 -4.57 -93.31 -5.30
C CYS A 58 -4.09 -93.21 -6.75
N GLY A 59 -4.46 -92.12 -7.42
CA GLY A 59 -3.97 -91.77 -8.76
C GLY A 59 -2.51 -91.26 -8.76
N PRO A 60 -2.05 -90.60 -9.85
CA PRO A 60 -0.66 -90.17 -9.98
C PRO A 60 -0.20 -89.22 -8.84
N PRO A 61 1.12 -89.10 -8.60
CA PRO A 61 1.65 -88.37 -7.46
C PRO A 61 1.22 -86.89 -7.45
N PRO A 62 0.78 -86.33 -6.30
CA PRO A 62 0.29 -84.97 -6.25
C PRO A 62 1.42 -83.95 -6.48
N ASN A 63 1.14 -82.88 -7.21
CA ASN A 63 2.06 -81.76 -7.37
C ASN A 63 2.03 -80.87 -6.12
N ILE A 64 3.10 -80.89 -5.33
CA ILE A 64 3.22 -80.10 -4.10
C ILE A 64 4.08 -78.85 -4.38
N PRO A 65 3.57 -77.63 -4.12
CA PRO A 65 4.32 -76.40 -4.33
C PRO A 65 5.66 -76.40 -3.62
N GLY A 66 6.73 -76.00 -4.33
CA GLY A 66 8.08 -75.95 -3.76
C GLY A 66 8.74 -77.32 -3.50
N ALA A 67 8.11 -78.44 -3.87
CA ALA A 67 8.65 -79.79 -3.70
C ALA A 67 8.98 -80.49 -5.02
N LEU A 68 9.72 -81.59 -4.92
CA LEU A 68 10.06 -82.55 -5.97
C LEU A 68 9.90 -83.96 -5.41
N LEU A 69 9.44 -84.89 -6.24
CA LEU A 69 9.44 -86.32 -5.95
C LEU A 69 10.90 -86.81 -5.97
N VAL A 70 11.34 -87.57 -4.95
CA VAL A 70 12.75 -88.01 -4.82
C VAL A 70 13.06 -89.19 -5.73
N SER A 71 12.07 -90.02 -6.00
CA SER A 71 12.16 -91.22 -6.83
C SER A 71 11.09 -91.13 -7.93
N GLU A 72 11.50 -90.90 -9.17
CA GLU A 72 10.57 -90.93 -10.31
C GLU A 72 9.96 -92.33 -10.46
N THR A 73 8.64 -92.39 -10.61
CA THR A 73 7.88 -93.65 -10.72
C THR A 73 6.97 -93.60 -11.93
N ASN A 74 7.07 -94.58 -12.82
CA ASN A 74 6.15 -94.73 -13.96
C ASN A 74 4.79 -95.36 -13.57
N LYS A 75 4.53 -95.54 -12.27
CA LYS A 75 3.24 -95.99 -11.73
C LYS A 75 2.20 -94.87 -11.85
N THR A 76 1.03 -95.19 -12.40
CA THR A 76 -0.14 -94.28 -12.46
C THR A 76 -1.15 -94.53 -11.35
N GLU A 77 -1.09 -95.70 -10.71
CA GLU A 77 -1.94 -96.11 -9.58
C GLU A 77 -1.06 -96.59 -8.42
N PHE A 78 -1.50 -96.28 -7.20
CA PHE A 78 -0.82 -96.63 -5.95
C PHE A 78 -1.82 -97.28 -4.99
N GLU A 79 -1.40 -98.38 -4.36
CA GLU A 79 -2.25 -99.11 -3.42
C GLU A 79 -2.38 -98.35 -2.09
N SER A 80 -3.47 -98.59 -1.35
CA SER A 80 -3.66 -97.98 -0.03
C SER A 80 -2.46 -98.24 0.89
N TYR A 81 -2.05 -97.23 1.65
CA TYR A 81 -0.85 -97.20 2.50
C TYR A 81 0.51 -97.19 1.77
N GLU A 82 0.58 -97.20 0.43
CA GLU A 82 1.83 -96.84 -0.25
C GLU A 82 2.21 -95.38 0.07
N PHE A 83 3.52 -95.12 0.19
CA PHE A 83 4.04 -93.78 0.46
C PHE A 83 5.11 -93.36 -0.55
N LEU A 84 5.07 -92.08 -0.93
CA LEU A 84 5.99 -91.45 -1.85
C LEU A 84 6.86 -90.42 -1.13
N LYS A 85 8.17 -90.46 -1.37
CA LYS A 85 9.13 -89.57 -0.73
C LYS A 85 9.34 -88.30 -1.54
N TYR A 86 9.15 -87.15 -0.90
CA TYR A 86 9.36 -85.83 -1.49
C TYR A 86 10.51 -85.09 -0.79
N SER A 87 11.17 -84.21 -1.54
CA SER A 87 12.17 -83.26 -1.07
C SER A 87 11.75 -81.84 -1.46
N CYS A 88 12.22 -80.83 -0.73
CA CYS A 88 12.01 -79.45 -1.15
C CYS A 88 12.98 -79.07 -2.27
N ARG A 89 12.50 -78.25 -3.21
CA ARG A 89 13.30 -77.68 -4.31
C ARG A 89 14.48 -76.87 -3.76
N PRO A 90 15.58 -76.71 -4.52
CA PRO A 90 16.60 -75.71 -4.21
C PRO A 90 15.96 -74.34 -3.93
N GLY A 91 16.44 -73.67 -2.87
CA GLY A 91 15.86 -72.41 -2.39
C GLY A 91 14.60 -72.54 -1.52
N TYR A 92 14.06 -73.74 -1.30
CA TYR A 92 12.97 -74.01 -0.35
C TYR A 92 13.49 -74.75 0.89
N MET A 93 12.80 -74.58 2.02
CA MET A 93 13.06 -75.30 3.26
C MET A 93 11.78 -75.94 3.80
N ARG A 94 11.98 -76.99 4.58
CA ARG A 94 10.92 -77.84 5.09
C ARG A 94 10.56 -77.44 6.52
N THR A 95 9.28 -77.16 6.78
CA THR A 95 8.78 -76.77 8.12
C THR A 95 8.38 -77.94 9.01
N ALA A 96 7.95 -79.07 8.42
CA ALA A 96 7.53 -80.27 9.15
C ALA A 96 8.56 -81.41 9.07
N SER A 97 8.55 -82.34 10.03
CA SER A 97 9.45 -83.50 10.06
C SER A 97 9.12 -84.58 9.02
N GLY A 98 7.91 -84.56 8.43
CA GLY A 98 7.48 -85.48 7.38
C GLY A 98 8.31 -85.36 6.09
N GLN A 99 8.55 -86.48 5.42
CA GLN A 99 9.14 -86.56 4.06
C GLN A 99 8.24 -87.33 3.09
N ALA A 100 7.09 -87.80 3.56
CA ALA A 100 6.25 -88.76 2.87
C ALA A 100 4.84 -88.21 2.64
N VAL A 101 4.32 -88.52 1.46
CA VAL A 101 2.90 -88.41 1.10
C VAL A 101 2.38 -89.84 1.07
N TYR A 102 1.31 -90.15 1.79
CA TYR A 102 0.75 -91.50 1.87
C TYR A 102 -0.63 -91.58 1.23
N CYS A 103 -0.91 -92.72 0.61
CA CYS A 103 -2.25 -93.03 0.11
C CYS A 103 -3.14 -93.46 1.27
N GLY A 104 -4.21 -92.70 1.53
CA GLY A 104 -5.22 -93.03 2.54
C GLY A 104 -6.03 -94.27 2.17
N ALA A 105 -6.66 -94.89 3.17
CA ALA A 105 -7.53 -96.06 2.95
C ALA A 105 -8.76 -95.74 2.08
N ASP A 106 -9.15 -94.46 2.03
CA ASP A 106 -10.18 -93.86 1.19
C ASP A 106 -9.74 -93.58 -0.25
N GLY A 107 -8.47 -93.85 -0.60
CA GLY A 107 -7.90 -93.55 -1.92
C GLY A 107 -7.51 -92.09 -2.13
N THR A 108 -7.40 -91.27 -1.06
CA THR A 108 -6.95 -89.88 -1.17
C THR A 108 -5.49 -89.69 -0.74
N TRP A 109 -4.78 -88.79 -1.43
CA TRP A 109 -3.40 -88.45 -1.07
C TRP A 109 -3.36 -87.52 0.16
N THR A 110 -2.76 -87.98 1.25
CA THR A 110 -2.51 -87.15 2.44
C THR A 110 -1.03 -86.81 2.53
N ASN A 111 -0.69 -85.51 2.59
CA ASN A 111 0.68 -85.02 2.65
C ASN A 111 1.09 -84.53 4.04
N THR A 112 2.34 -84.81 4.44
CA THR A 112 2.94 -84.32 5.70
C THR A 112 4.13 -83.38 5.47
N ILE A 113 4.47 -83.14 4.20
CA ILE A 113 5.56 -82.25 3.79
C ILE A 113 5.01 -80.88 3.44
N SER A 114 5.61 -79.83 4.00
CA SER A 114 5.38 -78.44 3.63
C SER A 114 6.73 -77.79 3.32
N CYS A 115 6.86 -77.24 2.11
CA CYS A 115 8.06 -76.60 1.59
C CYS A 115 7.79 -75.11 1.40
N ILE A 116 8.35 -74.28 2.28
CA ILE A 116 8.28 -72.82 2.18
C ILE A 116 9.55 -72.27 1.54
N LYS A 117 9.48 -71.10 0.91
CA LYS A 117 10.67 -70.40 0.40
C LYS A 117 11.65 -70.15 1.55
N LYS A 118 12.96 -70.33 1.31
CA LYS A 118 13.98 -69.81 2.22
C LYS A 118 13.96 -68.28 2.17
N SER A 119 14.31 -67.65 3.29
CA SER A 119 14.52 -66.21 3.37
C SER A 119 15.99 -65.86 3.16
N CYS A 120 16.25 -64.75 2.47
CA CYS A 120 17.58 -64.14 2.38
C CYS A 120 17.95 -63.33 3.64
N GLY A 121 17.07 -63.26 4.63
CA GLY A 121 17.24 -62.45 5.84
C GLY A 121 17.00 -60.95 5.60
N ASN A 122 17.11 -60.16 6.67
CA ASN A 122 17.12 -58.71 6.56
C ASN A 122 18.40 -58.28 5.79
N PRO A 123 18.31 -57.52 4.68
CA PRO A 123 19.48 -57.00 3.98
C PRO A 123 20.39 -56.09 4.83
N GLY A 124 19.87 -55.53 5.94
CA GLY A 124 20.61 -54.64 6.83
C GLY A 124 20.39 -53.16 6.53
N ASP A 125 20.95 -52.29 7.37
CA ASP A 125 20.71 -50.84 7.32
C ASP A 125 21.73 -50.11 6.45
N LEU A 126 21.23 -49.38 5.44
CA LEU A 126 22.04 -48.57 4.54
C LEU A 126 22.39 -47.22 5.18
N GLN A 127 23.66 -47.02 5.54
CA GLN A 127 24.14 -45.74 6.09
C GLN A 127 23.94 -44.60 5.09
N ASN A 128 23.42 -43.46 5.56
CA ASN A 128 23.05 -42.31 4.72
C ASN A 128 22.09 -42.65 3.57
N GLY A 129 21.25 -43.67 3.73
CA GLY A 129 20.24 -44.08 2.75
C GLY A 129 19.09 -44.86 3.37
N GLN A 130 18.31 -45.52 2.52
CA GLN A 130 17.19 -46.37 2.91
C GLN A 130 17.10 -47.60 1.99
N VAL A 131 16.59 -48.70 2.57
CA VAL A 131 16.34 -49.97 1.85
C VAL A 131 14.83 -50.15 1.69
N GLU A 132 14.35 -50.15 0.45
CA GLU A 132 12.93 -50.30 0.13
C GLU A 132 12.60 -51.74 -0.24
N ILE A 133 11.95 -52.46 0.68
CA ILE A 133 11.43 -53.80 0.47
C ILE A 133 10.09 -53.70 -0.26
N LYS A 134 10.06 -54.01 -1.57
CA LYS A 134 8.85 -53.87 -2.41
C LYS A 134 7.85 -55.02 -2.25
N SER A 135 8.30 -56.19 -1.80
CA SER A 135 7.48 -57.40 -1.66
C SER A 135 7.70 -58.10 -0.30
N ASP A 136 8.77 -58.89 -0.19
CA ASP A 136 9.13 -59.67 0.98
C ASP A 136 10.65 -59.97 0.98
N VAL A 137 11.12 -60.81 1.92
CA VAL A 137 12.53 -61.22 2.07
C VAL A 137 12.76 -62.69 1.72
N PHE A 138 11.92 -63.28 0.88
CA PHE A 138 11.97 -64.68 0.44
C PHE A 138 12.44 -64.82 -1.02
N LEU A 139 12.83 -66.04 -1.39
CA LEU A 139 13.29 -66.40 -2.74
C LEU A 139 12.45 -65.75 -3.86
N GLY A 140 13.11 -65.01 -4.74
CA GLY A 140 12.53 -64.31 -5.89
C GLY A 140 12.08 -62.86 -5.63
N SER A 141 12.22 -62.34 -4.40
CA SER A 141 11.88 -60.94 -4.10
C SER A 141 12.99 -59.95 -4.46
N ARG A 142 12.60 -58.68 -4.64
CA ARG A 142 13.44 -57.56 -5.09
C ARG A 142 13.42 -56.43 -4.06
N ILE A 143 14.58 -55.91 -3.72
CA ILE A 143 14.77 -54.70 -2.91
C ILE A 143 15.39 -53.58 -3.75
N GLU A 144 15.04 -52.34 -3.44
CA GLU A 144 15.65 -51.14 -4.03
C GLU A 144 16.42 -50.37 -2.96
N PHE A 145 17.54 -49.78 -3.36
CA PHE A 145 18.39 -48.95 -2.51
C PHE A 145 18.32 -47.51 -2.97
N SER A 146 18.20 -46.57 -2.03
CA SER A 146 18.27 -45.14 -2.33
C SER A 146 19.05 -44.39 -1.26
N CYS A 147 19.89 -43.44 -1.68
CA CYS A 147 20.64 -42.60 -0.75
C CYS A 147 19.84 -41.35 -0.36
N SER A 148 20.14 -40.84 0.84
CA SER A 148 19.61 -39.58 1.35
C SER A 148 20.07 -38.39 0.51
N GLU A 149 19.39 -37.25 0.62
CA GLU A 149 19.79 -36.05 -0.11
C GLU A 149 21.23 -35.65 0.23
N GLY A 150 22.02 -35.30 -0.80
CA GLY A 150 23.44 -34.99 -0.66
C GLY A 150 24.39 -36.19 -0.76
N TYR A 151 23.88 -37.41 -0.97
CA TYR A 151 24.69 -38.63 -1.12
C TYR A 151 24.47 -39.30 -2.49
N ILE A 152 25.55 -39.84 -3.06
CA ILE A 152 25.56 -40.60 -4.32
C ILE A 152 25.62 -42.09 -4.00
N LEU A 153 24.81 -42.90 -4.69
CA LEU A 153 24.82 -44.35 -4.58
C LEU A 153 25.96 -44.94 -5.42
N ILE A 154 26.89 -45.64 -4.77
CA ILE A 154 27.98 -46.39 -5.40
C ILE A 154 27.71 -47.88 -5.21
N GLY A 155 27.42 -48.58 -6.32
CA GLY A 155 27.06 -50.01 -6.34
C GLY A 155 25.76 -50.25 -7.11
N SER A 156 25.21 -51.46 -6.97
CA SER A 156 23.93 -51.83 -7.57
C SER A 156 22.77 -51.12 -6.83
N PRO A 157 21.84 -50.44 -7.54
CA PRO A 157 20.69 -49.78 -6.90
C PRO A 157 19.55 -50.75 -6.53
N THR A 158 19.71 -52.04 -6.84
CA THR A 158 18.71 -53.10 -6.64
C THR A 158 19.41 -54.39 -6.25
N SER A 159 18.74 -55.24 -5.47
CA SER A 159 19.17 -56.63 -5.28
C SER A 159 17.99 -57.60 -5.30
N TYR A 160 18.26 -58.85 -5.66
CA TYR A 160 17.30 -59.95 -5.81
C TYR A 160 17.65 -61.09 -4.86
N CYS A 161 16.65 -61.70 -4.22
CA CYS A 161 16.85 -62.85 -3.34
C CYS A 161 16.95 -64.13 -4.19
N GLU A 162 18.17 -64.59 -4.45
CA GLU A 162 18.47 -65.65 -5.43
C GLU A 162 19.10 -66.89 -4.79
N ILE A 163 19.17 -68.00 -5.55
CA ILE A 163 19.78 -69.26 -5.11
C ILE A 163 21.30 -69.16 -5.26
N GLN A 164 22.02 -69.35 -4.15
CA GLN A 164 23.48 -69.39 -4.13
C GLN A 164 23.99 -70.74 -3.60
N SER A 165 25.29 -70.99 -3.72
CA SER A 165 25.94 -72.28 -3.41
C SER A 165 25.66 -72.86 -2.01
N LYS A 166 25.32 -72.02 -1.03
CA LYS A 166 25.01 -72.42 0.35
C LYS A 166 23.53 -72.22 0.76
N GLY A 167 22.64 -71.79 -0.15
CA GLY A 167 21.24 -71.55 0.19
C GLY A 167 20.57 -70.50 -0.70
N VAL A 168 20.06 -69.45 -0.07
CA VAL A 168 19.58 -68.24 -0.75
C VAL A 168 20.25 -67.03 -0.12
N ALA A 169 20.57 -66.02 -0.92
CA ALA A 169 21.11 -64.75 -0.47
C ALA A 169 20.80 -63.65 -1.48
N TRP A 170 20.94 -62.40 -1.05
CA TRP A 170 20.83 -61.24 -1.94
C TRP A 170 21.93 -61.28 -3.01
N SER A 171 21.56 -60.99 -4.26
CA SER A 171 22.43 -61.03 -5.44
C SER A 171 23.60 -60.04 -5.37
N ASP A 172 23.40 -58.95 -4.65
CA ASP A 172 24.29 -57.79 -4.56
C ASP A 172 24.42 -57.38 -3.08
N PRO A 173 25.59 -56.95 -2.61
CA PRO A 173 25.75 -56.39 -1.28
C PRO A 173 25.05 -55.01 -1.15
N LEU A 174 24.92 -54.52 0.08
CA LEU A 174 24.51 -53.13 0.32
C LEU A 174 25.47 -52.17 -0.43
N PRO A 175 24.96 -51.19 -1.19
CA PRO A 175 25.78 -50.17 -1.84
C PRO A 175 26.32 -49.16 -0.82
N GLU A 176 27.27 -48.33 -1.23
CA GLU A 176 27.81 -47.25 -0.41
C GLU A 176 27.17 -45.90 -0.79
N CYS A 177 26.62 -45.18 0.19
CA CYS A 177 26.11 -43.82 0.00
C CYS A 177 27.21 -42.81 0.38
N VAL A 178 27.90 -42.27 -0.63
CA VAL A 178 29.05 -41.35 -0.46
C VAL A 178 28.60 -39.90 -0.63
N SER A 179 28.97 -39.00 0.29
CA SER A 179 28.58 -37.58 0.22
C SER A 179 29.07 -36.90 -1.06
N VAL A 180 28.23 -36.09 -1.72
CA VAL A 180 28.68 -35.30 -2.88
C VAL A 180 29.82 -34.37 -2.50
N LYS A 181 30.75 -34.18 -3.43
CA LYS A 181 31.89 -33.27 -3.30
C LYS A 181 31.75 -32.11 -4.28
N CYS A 182 31.69 -30.89 -3.76
CA CYS A 182 31.88 -29.68 -4.54
C CYS A 182 33.38 -29.41 -4.71
N ARG A 183 33.76 -28.88 -5.87
CA ARG A 183 35.08 -28.28 -6.12
C ARG A 183 35.31 -27.07 -5.19
N PRO A 184 36.54 -26.58 -5.01
CA PRO A 184 36.79 -25.36 -4.26
C PRO A 184 35.91 -24.21 -4.76
N PRO A 185 35.44 -23.31 -3.88
CA PRO A 185 34.66 -22.13 -4.28
C PRO A 185 35.47 -21.29 -5.29
N PRO A 186 34.83 -20.70 -6.30
CA PRO A 186 35.53 -19.84 -7.25
C PRO A 186 35.88 -18.48 -6.62
N ASP A 187 37.07 -17.98 -6.93
CA ASP A 187 37.46 -16.61 -6.64
C ASP A 187 36.59 -15.58 -7.40
N ILE A 188 36.39 -14.42 -6.79
CA ILE A 188 35.66 -13.30 -7.41
C ILE A 188 36.54 -12.03 -7.42
N SER A 189 36.44 -11.24 -8.50
CA SER A 189 37.17 -9.99 -8.60
C SER A 189 36.77 -9.01 -7.49
N HIS A 190 37.76 -8.34 -6.89
CA HIS A 190 37.58 -7.39 -5.79
C HIS A 190 36.81 -7.94 -4.56
N GLY A 191 36.89 -9.25 -4.31
CA GLY A 191 36.35 -9.89 -3.12
C GLY A 191 37.20 -11.06 -2.63
N ARG A 192 36.76 -11.64 -1.51
CA ARG A 192 37.35 -12.82 -0.86
C ARG A 192 36.26 -13.69 -0.26
N HIS A 193 36.49 -14.99 -0.10
CA HIS A 193 35.57 -15.91 0.58
C HIS A 193 36.10 -16.44 1.90
N SER A 194 35.20 -17.01 2.72
CA SER A 194 35.55 -17.72 3.96
C SER A 194 36.01 -19.16 3.75
N GLY A 195 35.92 -19.70 2.54
CA GLY A 195 36.46 -21.01 2.19
C GLY A 195 37.98 -21.01 2.36
N GLY A 196 38.51 -22.06 3.00
CA GLY A 196 39.94 -22.31 3.09
C GLY A 196 40.49 -22.99 1.84
N ASN A 197 41.76 -23.39 1.90
CA ASN A 197 42.46 -24.11 0.83
C ASN A 197 42.16 -25.62 0.86
N GLU A 198 40.88 -25.99 0.95
CA GLU A 198 40.43 -27.38 0.89
C GLU A 198 40.16 -27.79 -0.57
N ASP A 199 40.68 -28.95 -0.98
CA ASP A 199 40.53 -29.48 -2.34
C ASP A 199 39.09 -29.85 -2.71
N PHE A 200 38.24 -30.12 -1.71
CA PHE A 200 36.83 -30.45 -1.88
C PHE A 200 36.00 -30.10 -0.65
N TYR A 201 34.74 -29.74 -0.88
CA TYR A 201 33.75 -29.45 0.16
C TYR A 201 32.59 -30.44 0.08
N THR A 202 32.05 -30.88 1.21
CA THR A 202 30.93 -31.82 1.28
C THR A 202 29.56 -31.12 1.21
N TYR A 203 28.50 -31.88 0.90
CA TYR A 203 27.11 -31.40 0.93
C TYR A 203 26.78 -30.62 2.20
N GLY A 204 26.08 -29.50 2.06
CA GLY A 204 25.71 -28.64 3.18
C GLY A 204 26.83 -27.70 3.65
N SER A 205 28.07 -27.82 3.17
CA SER A 205 29.12 -26.82 3.44
C SER A 205 28.68 -25.45 2.92
N THR A 206 28.74 -24.41 3.77
CA THR A 206 28.38 -23.03 3.39
C THR A 206 29.59 -22.11 3.44
N ILE A 207 29.78 -21.32 2.38
CA ILE A 207 30.90 -20.38 2.23
C ILE A 207 30.36 -18.98 1.99
N THR A 208 30.94 -17.98 2.68
CA THR A 208 30.50 -16.58 2.63
C THR A 208 31.54 -15.68 1.98
N TYR A 209 31.14 -14.93 0.97
CA TYR A 209 31.93 -13.93 0.28
C TYR A 209 31.81 -12.56 0.94
N ARG A 210 32.89 -11.75 0.81
CA ARG A 210 32.98 -10.38 1.27
C ARG A 210 33.76 -9.56 0.24
N CYS A 211 33.19 -8.46 -0.22
CA CYS A 211 33.88 -7.54 -1.13
C CYS A 211 34.96 -6.72 -0.41
N HIS A 212 35.94 -6.24 -1.19
CA HIS A 212 36.93 -5.27 -0.74
C HIS A 212 36.27 -3.92 -0.43
N PRO A 213 36.90 -3.06 0.40
CA PRO A 213 36.41 -1.71 0.65
C PRO A 213 36.13 -0.95 -0.66
N THR A 214 35.07 -0.13 -0.66
CA THR A 214 34.50 0.62 -1.81
C THR A 214 33.70 -0.18 -2.84
N PHE A 215 33.72 -1.52 -2.82
CA PHE A 215 32.86 -2.36 -3.66
C PHE A 215 31.61 -2.81 -2.90
N SER A 216 30.52 -3.04 -3.62
CA SER A 216 29.24 -3.55 -3.11
C SER A 216 29.01 -4.98 -3.58
N LEU A 217 28.47 -5.83 -2.71
CA LEU A 217 28.17 -7.23 -3.01
C LEU A 217 26.79 -7.34 -3.67
N VAL A 218 26.77 -7.81 -4.92
CA VAL A 218 25.56 -8.05 -5.72
C VAL A 218 25.31 -9.55 -5.83
N GLY A 219 24.12 -10.00 -5.43
CA GLY A 219 23.76 -11.42 -5.31
C GLY A 219 23.75 -11.91 -3.86
N SER A 220 23.80 -13.23 -3.67
CA SER A 220 23.80 -13.86 -2.35
C SER A 220 25.20 -13.88 -1.75
N ALA A 221 25.36 -13.34 -0.54
CA ALA A 221 26.66 -13.30 0.14
C ALA A 221 27.18 -14.69 0.54
N SER A 222 26.31 -15.70 0.66
CA SER A 222 26.69 -17.07 0.98
C SER A 222 26.18 -18.05 -0.07
N ILE A 223 27.00 -19.06 -0.36
CA ILE A 223 26.72 -20.18 -1.26
C ILE A 223 26.86 -21.48 -0.46
N THR A 224 26.08 -22.50 -0.84
CA THR A 224 26.10 -23.81 -0.16
C THR A 224 26.37 -24.92 -1.17
N CYS A 225 27.15 -25.93 -0.77
CA CYS A 225 27.39 -27.10 -1.60
C CYS A 225 26.09 -27.93 -1.66
N SER A 226 25.44 -27.90 -2.83
CA SER A 226 24.17 -28.56 -3.12
C SER A 226 24.37 -29.70 -4.11
N VAL A 227 23.37 -30.57 -4.26
CA VAL A 227 23.39 -31.63 -5.29
C VAL A 227 22.46 -31.31 -6.44
N VAL A 228 22.98 -31.39 -7.67
CA VAL A 228 22.21 -31.29 -8.92
C VAL A 228 22.14 -32.68 -9.54
N ASN A 229 20.96 -33.04 -10.08
CA ASN A 229 20.69 -34.33 -10.74
C ASN A 229 21.09 -35.57 -9.91
N LYS A 230 21.03 -35.48 -8.57
CA LYS A 230 21.45 -36.52 -7.60
C LYS A 230 22.88 -37.08 -7.77
N THR A 231 23.73 -36.40 -8.53
CA THR A 231 25.02 -36.96 -9.00
C THR A 231 26.17 -35.95 -8.99
N VAL A 232 25.89 -34.64 -9.07
CA VAL A 232 26.94 -33.61 -9.16
C VAL A 232 26.82 -32.63 -7.99
N GLY A 233 27.92 -32.44 -7.25
CA GLY A 233 28.04 -31.38 -6.25
C GLY A 233 28.26 -30.02 -6.93
N VAL A 234 27.36 -29.06 -6.70
CA VAL A 234 27.40 -27.72 -7.29
C VAL A 234 27.11 -26.67 -6.21
N TRP A 235 27.88 -25.58 -6.23
CA TRP A 235 27.64 -24.41 -5.40
C TRP A 235 26.34 -23.70 -5.83
N SER A 236 25.40 -23.58 -4.89
CA SER A 236 24.12 -22.89 -5.10
C SER A 236 23.79 -21.96 -3.93
N PRO A 237 23.29 -20.73 -4.17
CA PRO A 237 23.18 -20.07 -5.47
C PRO A 237 24.57 -19.80 -6.10
N SER A 238 24.59 -19.22 -7.31
CA SER A 238 25.84 -18.81 -7.96
C SER A 238 26.62 -17.77 -7.13
N PRO A 239 27.96 -17.71 -7.25
CA PRO A 239 28.79 -16.73 -6.53
C PRO A 239 28.34 -15.28 -6.79
N PRO A 240 28.42 -14.39 -5.77
CA PRO A 240 28.09 -12.99 -5.93
C PRO A 240 29.16 -12.23 -6.71
N THR A 241 28.83 -11.05 -7.24
CA THR A 241 29.79 -10.15 -7.89
C THR A 241 30.05 -8.90 -7.03
N CYS A 242 31.30 -8.44 -7.00
CA CYS A 242 31.68 -7.22 -6.29
C CYS A 242 31.78 -6.06 -7.28
N GLN A 243 30.85 -5.11 -7.21
CA GLN A 243 30.74 -4.02 -8.18
C GLN A 243 30.80 -2.65 -7.49
N LYS A 244 31.43 -1.67 -8.15
CA LYS A 244 31.51 -0.28 -7.66
C LYS A 244 30.27 0.51 -8.09
N ILE A 245 29.12 0.18 -7.50
CA ILE A 245 27.84 0.81 -7.75
C ILE A 245 27.74 2.12 -6.96
N ASN A 246 27.47 3.21 -7.68
CA ASN A 246 27.12 4.51 -7.10
C ASN A 246 25.86 5.04 -7.80
N CYS A 247 24.77 5.26 -7.06
CA CYS A 247 23.59 5.93 -7.61
C CYS A 247 23.77 7.45 -7.58
N PRO A 248 23.28 8.19 -8.61
CA PRO A 248 23.30 9.64 -8.63
C PRO A 248 22.45 10.20 -7.48
N GLN A 249 22.82 11.35 -6.91
CA GLN A 249 21.99 11.99 -5.89
C GLN A 249 20.62 12.36 -6.49
N PRO A 250 19.51 11.81 -5.98
CA PRO A 250 18.20 12.05 -6.55
C PRO A 250 17.73 13.48 -6.23
N ASN A 251 17.22 14.17 -7.24
CA ASN A 251 16.67 15.52 -7.13
C ASN A 251 15.16 15.48 -7.44
N VAL A 252 14.34 15.81 -6.45
CA VAL A 252 12.88 15.87 -6.57
C VAL A 252 12.45 17.32 -6.34
N LEU A 253 11.92 17.96 -7.38
CA LEU A 253 11.41 19.33 -7.26
C LEU A 253 10.24 19.36 -6.27
N TYR A 254 10.27 20.28 -5.31
CA TYR A 254 9.34 20.37 -4.17
C TYR A 254 9.33 19.13 -3.22
N GLY A 255 10.29 18.21 -3.39
CA GLY A 255 10.55 17.11 -2.47
C GLY A 255 11.72 17.41 -1.53
N VAL A 256 11.67 16.83 -0.34
CA VAL A 256 12.77 16.81 0.64
C VAL A 256 13.12 15.35 0.96
N ILE A 257 14.40 15.08 1.23
CA ILE A 257 14.84 13.78 1.73
C ILE A 257 14.52 13.74 3.23
N ASP A 258 13.50 12.96 3.58
CA ASP A 258 13.00 12.76 4.94
C ASP A 258 13.94 11.82 5.74
N SER A 259 14.48 10.80 5.07
CA SER A 259 15.53 9.95 5.65
C SER A 259 16.44 9.32 4.58
N GLY A 260 17.64 8.92 5.01
CA GLY A 260 18.62 8.24 4.15
C GLY A 260 19.63 9.13 3.44
N LEU A 261 19.69 10.44 3.72
CA LEU A 261 20.65 11.38 3.11
C LEU A 261 22.11 10.92 3.31
N LYS A 262 22.85 10.75 2.21
CA LYS A 262 24.29 10.40 2.20
C LYS A 262 25.05 11.21 1.16
N ALA A 263 26.35 11.38 1.36
CA ALA A 263 27.24 12.03 0.39
C ALA A 263 27.49 11.18 -0.88
N THR A 264 27.28 9.87 -0.80
CA THR A 264 27.32 8.92 -1.94
C THR A 264 26.43 7.73 -1.61
N TYR A 265 25.64 7.28 -2.59
CA TYR A 265 24.67 6.20 -2.45
C TYR A 265 25.18 4.92 -3.10
N LYS A 266 25.22 3.83 -2.36
CA LYS A 266 25.69 2.50 -2.80
C LYS A 266 24.53 1.54 -2.98
N TYR A 267 24.80 0.36 -3.56
CA TYR A 267 23.80 -0.70 -3.73
C TYR A 267 23.04 -1.01 -2.42
N LYS A 268 21.71 -1.13 -2.52
CA LYS A 268 20.74 -1.27 -1.42
C LYS A 268 20.64 -0.09 -0.45
N ASP A 269 21.31 1.03 -0.68
CA ASP A 269 20.98 2.26 0.05
C ASP A 269 19.55 2.69 -0.31
N THR A 270 18.77 3.01 0.72
CA THR A 270 17.38 3.46 0.60
C THR A 270 17.24 4.94 0.96
N VAL A 271 16.48 5.68 0.16
CA VAL A 271 16.16 7.08 0.40
C VAL A 271 14.64 7.23 0.48
N ARG A 272 14.16 7.97 1.49
CA ARG A 272 12.74 8.30 1.65
C ARG A 272 12.52 9.78 1.40
N PHE A 273 11.50 10.09 0.61
CA PHE A 273 11.07 11.44 0.29
C PHE A 273 9.80 11.81 1.05
N ALA A 274 9.71 13.08 1.42
CA ALA A 274 8.47 13.76 1.74
C ALA A 274 8.29 14.94 0.79
N CYS A 275 7.06 15.27 0.44
CA CYS A 275 6.75 16.47 -0.33
C CYS A 275 6.50 17.65 0.60
N VAL A 276 6.87 18.87 0.19
CA VAL A 276 6.61 20.09 0.99
C VAL A 276 5.10 20.32 1.16
N LYS A 277 4.71 21.04 2.23
CA LYS A 277 3.30 21.37 2.49
C LYS A 277 2.67 22.06 1.28
N GLY A 278 1.49 21.60 0.89
CA GLY A 278 0.79 22.09 -0.31
C GLY A 278 1.24 21.44 -1.63
N THR A 279 1.98 20.34 -1.57
CA THR A 279 2.19 19.46 -2.73
C THR A 279 1.74 18.03 -2.42
N ASN A 280 1.27 17.31 -3.45
CA ASN A 280 0.84 15.92 -3.40
C ASN A 280 1.95 15.02 -3.93
N LEU A 281 2.24 13.92 -3.24
CA LEU A 281 3.23 12.94 -3.67
C LEU A 281 2.63 11.97 -4.70
N ARG A 282 3.24 11.89 -5.88
CA ARG A 282 2.88 10.94 -6.94
C ARG A 282 4.03 9.95 -7.17
N GLY A 283 3.76 8.67 -6.92
CA GLY A 283 4.75 7.58 -6.97
C GLY A 283 5.00 6.98 -5.59
N GLU A 284 6.04 6.14 -5.47
CA GLU A 284 6.44 5.56 -4.20
C GLU A 284 7.30 6.56 -3.40
N ASN A 285 7.09 6.67 -2.09
CA ASN A 285 7.85 7.62 -1.27
C ASN A 285 9.26 7.13 -0.88
N THR A 286 9.58 5.86 -1.16
CA THR A 286 10.84 5.22 -0.79
C THR A 286 11.46 4.53 -2.01
N VAL A 287 12.75 4.73 -2.22
CA VAL A 287 13.51 4.19 -3.37
C VAL A 287 14.78 3.49 -2.90
N SER A 288 15.19 2.39 -3.56
CA SER A 288 16.45 1.70 -3.36
C SER A 288 17.41 1.90 -4.54
N CYS A 289 18.71 1.99 -4.24
CA CYS A 289 19.77 2.00 -5.24
C CYS A 289 20.03 0.56 -5.72
N GLU A 290 19.73 0.26 -6.97
CA GLU A 290 19.81 -1.09 -7.54
C GLU A 290 21.15 -1.43 -8.18
N ALA A 291 21.29 -2.69 -8.60
CA ALA A 291 22.52 -3.25 -9.15
C ALA A 291 23.00 -2.55 -10.44
N ASP A 292 22.09 -1.88 -11.17
CA ASP A 292 22.38 -1.13 -12.39
C ASP A 292 22.80 0.34 -12.12
N GLY A 293 22.92 0.74 -10.85
CA GLY A 293 23.24 2.11 -10.45
C GLY A 293 22.10 3.10 -10.60
N LYS A 294 20.85 2.64 -10.76
CA LYS A 294 19.65 3.48 -10.78
C LYS A 294 18.81 3.31 -9.52
N TRP A 295 17.91 4.27 -9.33
CA TRP A 295 16.89 4.21 -8.28
C TRP A 295 15.68 3.41 -8.76
N HIS A 296 15.27 2.43 -7.96
CA HIS A 296 14.03 1.68 -8.17
C HIS A 296 13.18 1.66 -6.87
N PRO A 297 11.86 1.90 -6.96
CA PRO A 297 11.17 2.56 -8.07
C PRO A 297 11.79 3.93 -8.39
N SER A 298 11.40 4.54 -9.51
CA SER A 298 11.87 5.89 -9.86
C SER A 298 11.49 6.91 -8.78
N PRO A 299 12.33 7.93 -8.49
CA PRO A 299 12.00 8.96 -7.50
C PRO A 299 10.62 9.59 -7.74
N PRO A 300 9.85 9.87 -6.68
CA PRO A 300 8.49 10.40 -6.79
C PRO A 300 8.48 11.83 -7.33
N VAL A 301 7.31 12.26 -7.80
CA VAL A 301 7.06 13.64 -8.24
C VAL A 301 6.14 14.33 -7.22
N CYS A 302 6.52 15.53 -6.76
CA CYS A 302 5.66 16.35 -5.91
C CYS A 302 4.90 17.37 -6.77
N GLU A 303 3.58 17.17 -6.92
CA GLU A 303 2.70 18.03 -7.73
C GLU A 303 2.04 19.12 -6.86
N LEU A 304 1.93 20.35 -7.35
CA LEU A 304 1.28 21.45 -6.62
C LEU A 304 -0.21 21.16 -6.39
N ASN A 305 -0.68 21.32 -5.14
CA ASN A 305 -2.10 21.24 -4.78
C ASN A 305 -2.72 22.62 -4.43
N GLY A 306 -1.96 23.68 -4.69
CA GLY A 306 -2.30 25.07 -4.41
C GLY A 306 -1.38 26.03 -5.18
N CYS A 307 -1.57 27.33 -4.98
CA CYS A 307 -0.77 28.36 -5.63
C CYS A 307 0.60 28.46 -4.95
N GLY A 308 1.65 27.97 -5.61
CA GLY A 308 3.04 28.26 -5.25
C GLY A 308 3.50 29.63 -5.77
N ASN A 309 4.72 30.04 -5.40
CA ASN A 309 5.41 31.24 -5.88
C ASN A 309 4.54 32.52 -5.86
N VAL A 310 4.52 33.23 -4.72
CA VAL A 310 3.79 34.50 -4.61
C VAL A 310 4.31 35.52 -5.64
N PRO A 311 3.45 36.19 -6.42
CA PRO A 311 3.89 37.11 -7.46
C PRO A 311 4.70 38.28 -6.91
N TYR A 312 5.74 38.68 -7.63
CA TYR A 312 6.42 39.95 -7.36
C TYR A 312 5.55 41.10 -7.85
N ILE A 313 5.26 42.05 -6.96
CA ILE A 313 4.51 43.27 -7.27
C ILE A 313 5.48 44.45 -7.12
N PRO A 314 5.86 45.12 -8.22
CA PRO A 314 6.75 46.28 -8.16
C PRO A 314 6.18 47.37 -7.24
N HIS A 315 7.08 48.01 -6.48
CA HIS A 315 6.76 49.11 -5.56
C HIS A 315 5.67 48.79 -4.54
N ALA A 316 5.59 47.51 -4.12
CA ALA A 316 4.66 47.05 -3.10
C ALA A 316 5.33 46.12 -2.09
N SER A 317 4.72 46.08 -0.90
CA SER A 317 5.10 45.23 0.23
C SER A 317 3.91 44.35 0.65
N TRP A 318 4.17 43.10 1.01
CA TRP A 318 3.13 42.19 1.48
C TRP A 318 2.84 42.42 2.97
N LEU A 319 1.56 42.45 3.34
CA LEU A 319 1.13 42.62 4.73
C LEU A 319 1.30 41.33 5.54
N GLN A 320 1.17 40.17 4.90
CA GLN A 320 1.46 38.87 5.49
C GLN A 320 2.95 38.53 5.39
N ARG A 321 3.46 37.79 6.37
CA ARG A 321 4.85 37.30 6.37
C ARG A 321 4.97 36.03 5.52
N LEU A 322 5.26 36.21 4.24
CA LEU A 322 5.42 35.13 3.27
C LEU A 322 6.77 34.42 3.42
N LYS A 323 6.83 33.11 3.21
CA LYS A 323 8.07 32.40 2.85
C LYS A 323 8.04 32.05 1.37
N LYS A 324 9.22 31.87 0.77
CA LYS A 324 9.39 31.66 -0.67
C LYS A 324 8.94 30.27 -1.12
N GLU A 325 8.94 29.31 -0.19
CA GLU A 325 8.58 27.91 -0.35
C GLU A 325 7.13 27.60 0.08
N ASP A 326 6.37 28.59 0.56
CA ASP A 326 4.97 28.37 0.98
C ASP A 326 4.06 28.17 -0.25
N VAL A 327 3.24 27.11 -0.21
CA VAL A 327 2.19 26.84 -1.18
C VAL A 327 0.83 27.09 -0.54
N TYR A 328 0.01 27.90 -1.20
CA TYR A 328 -1.23 28.44 -0.64
C TYR A 328 -2.45 27.65 -1.14
N PRO A 329 -3.36 27.19 -0.25
CA PRO A 329 -4.53 26.43 -0.68
C PRO A 329 -5.50 27.28 -1.51
N VAL A 330 -6.30 26.64 -2.35
CA VAL A 330 -7.36 27.30 -3.13
C VAL A 330 -8.29 28.09 -2.20
N GLY A 331 -8.51 29.36 -2.52
CA GLY A 331 -9.27 30.32 -1.69
C GLY A 331 -8.43 31.10 -0.67
N ALA A 332 -7.13 30.81 -0.52
CA ALA A 332 -6.24 31.65 0.28
C ALA A 332 -6.15 33.07 -0.28
N VAL A 333 -6.07 34.06 0.61
CA VAL A 333 -6.04 35.50 0.28
C VAL A 333 -4.75 36.12 0.82
N LEU A 334 -4.00 36.79 -0.05
CA LEU A 334 -2.85 37.62 0.30
C LEU A 334 -3.19 39.09 0.03
N GLN A 335 -2.61 40.02 0.79
CA GLN A 335 -2.85 41.46 0.66
C GLN A 335 -1.53 42.23 0.64
N TYR A 336 -1.41 43.16 -0.30
CA TYR A 336 -0.24 44.04 -0.43
C TYR A 336 -0.60 45.50 -0.15
N ARG A 337 0.44 46.29 0.12
CA ARG A 337 0.41 47.75 0.31
C ARG A 337 1.46 48.37 -0.61
N CYS A 338 1.05 49.38 -1.38
CA CYS A 338 1.96 50.16 -2.21
C CYS A 338 2.95 50.97 -1.35
N HIS A 339 4.15 51.20 -1.88
CA HIS A 339 5.16 52.05 -1.24
C HIS A 339 4.75 53.55 -1.33
N PRO A 340 5.29 54.44 -0.46
CA PRO A 340 5.03 55.87 -0.54
C PRO A 340 5.32 56.45 -1.94
N GLY A 341 4.42 57.30 -2.44
CA GLY A 341 4.45 57.80 -3.82
C GLY A 341 3.80 56.89 -4.86
N TYR A 342 3.27 55.73 -4.45
CA TYR A 342 2.54 54.82 -5.32
C TYR A 342 1.14 54.51 -4.76
N GLU A 343 0.14 54.49 -5.63
CA GLU A 343 -1.25 54.12 -5.32
C GLU A 343 -1.68 52.86 -6.10
N PRO A 344 -2.76 52.15 -5.72
CA PRO A 344 -3.28 51.03 -6.51
C PRO A 344 -3.62 51.45 -7.95
N ALA A 345 -3.13 50.69 -8.94
CA ALA A 345 -3.35 51.03 -10.35
C ALA A 345 -4.84 50.97 -10.77
N THR A 346 -5.66 50.24 -10.00
CA THR A 346 -7.11 50.10 -10.16
C THR A 346 -7.79 50.37 -8.82
N ARG A 347 -9.01 50.91 -8.85
CA ARG A 347 -9.91 50.93 -7.67
C ARG A 347 -10.20 49.54 -7.12
N GLU A 348 -9.99 48.50 -7.93
CA GLU A 348 -10.11 47.11 -7.51
C GLU A 348 -8.90 46.65 -6.70
N ARG A 349 -9.16 46.39 -5.41
CA ARG A 349 -8.62 45.30 -4.57
C ARG A 349 -7.09 45.08 -4.61
N THR A 350 -6.40 45.52 -3.56
CA THR A 350 -5.00 45.13 -3.26
C THR A 350 -4.84 43.70 -2.69
N ILE A 351 -5.74 42.78 -3.07
CA ILE A 351 -5.73 41.38 -2.64
C ILE A 351 -5.56 40.43 -3.83
N LEU A 352 -4.76 39.38 -3.62
CA LEU A 352 -4.64 38.25 -4.55
C LEU A 352 -5.27 37.02 -3.91
N VAL A 353 -6.11 36.32 -4.68
CA VAL A 353 -6.78 35.09 -4.25
C VAL A 353 -6.23 33.91 -5.03
N CYS A 354 -5.90 32.82 -4.35
CA CYS A 354 -5.52 31.57 -5.01
C CYS A 354 -6.75 30.91 -5.67
N GLN A 355 -6.74 30.81 -6.99
CA GLN A 355 -7.87 30.31 -7.78
C GLN A 355 -7.85 28.76 -7.91
N LYS A 356 -8.97 28.17 -8.36
CA LYS A 356 -9.14 26.70 -8.48
C LYS A 356 -8.18 26.03 -9.48
N ASN A 357 -7.62 26.80 -10.41
CA ASN A 357 -6.61 26.38 -11.39
C ASN A 357 -5.16 26.56 -10.87
N PHE A 358 -4.99 26.80 -9.56
CA PHE A 358 -3.70 27.01 -8.89
C PHE A 358 -2.91 28.25 -9.37
N THR A 359 -3.57 29.21 -10.03
CA THR A 359 -2.99 30.53 -10.31
C THR A 359 -3.51 31.59 -9.35
N TRP A 360 -2.71 32.62 -9.09
CA TRP A 360 -3.17 33.82 -8.40
C TRP A 360 -4.11 34.64 -9.28
N SER A 361 -5.11 35.29 -8.67
CA SER A 361 -6.00 36.19 -9.39
C SER A 361 -5.24 37.34 -10.08
N PRO A 362 -5.73 37.83 -11.23
CA PRO A 362 -5.11 38.97 -11.92
C PRO A 362 -4.97 40.19 -11.02
N PHE A 363 -3.86 40.92 -11.16
CA PHE A 363 -3.60 42.18 -10.46
C PHE A 363 -2.99 43.20 -11.43
N LYS A 364 -3.16 44.49 -11.12
CA LYS A 364 -2.56 45.60 -11.88
C LYS A 364 -1.42 46.30 -11.12
N GLY A 365 -1.16 45.91 -9.88
CA GLY A 365 -0.06 46.45 -9.06
C GLY A 365 -0.29 47.88 -8.60
N CYS A 366 0.80 48.63 -8.45
CA CYS A 366 0.79 50.02 -8.02
C CYS A 366 1.24 50.94 -9.16
N LYS A 367 0.62 52.11 -9.30
CA LYS A 367 0.99 53.19 -10.23
C LYS A 367 1.61 54.36 -9.48
N GLU A 368 2.45 55.12 -10.16
CA GLU A 368 3.08 56.33 -9.61
C GLU A 368 2.03 57.43 -9.38
N VAL A 369 2.13 58.11 -8.24
CA VAL A 369 1.39 59.34 -7.95
C VAL A 369 2.29 60.52 -8.26
N CYS A 370 1.99 61.24 -9.34
CA CYS A 370 2.79 62.39 -9.76
C CYS A 370 2.30 63.68 -9.10
N CYS A 371 3.20 64.45 -8.51
CA CYS A 371 2.86 65.82 -8.11
C CYS A 371 2.72 66.72 -9.36
N PRO A 372 1.65 67.55 -9.45
CA PRO A 372 1.46 68.46 -10.57
C PRO A 372 2.55 69.54 -10.57
N VAL A 373 2.83 70.13 -11.73
CA VAL A 373 3.65 71.35 -11.79
C VAL A 373 2.94 72.45 -10.99
N PRO A 374 3.59 73.08 -10.00
CA PRO A 374 2.94 74.12 -9.21
C PRO A 374 2.46 75.30 -10.07
N ASP A 375 1.15 75.43 -10.28
CA ASP A 375 0.55 76.61 -10.95
C ASP A 375 0.60 77.81 -10.00
N LEU A 376 1.77 78.43 -9.96
CA LEU A 376 2.06 79.57 -9.11
C LEU A 376 2.19 80.82 -9.99
N LYS A 377 1.05 81.42 -10.32
CA LYS A 377 0.92 82.60 -11.22
C LYS A 377 1.82 83.81 -10.90
N ASN A 378 2.46 83.85 -9.72
CA ASN A 378 3.37 84.93 -9.28
C ASN A 378 4.73 84.41 -8.74
N VAL A 379 5.22 83.24 -9.15
CA VAL A 379 6.46 82.64 -8.60
C VAL A 379 7.39 82.13 -9.69
N LYS A 380 8.68 82.43 -9.57
CA LYS A 380 9.73 81.89 -10.44
C LYS A 380 10.39 80.68 -9.76
N ILE A 381 10.30 79.51 -10.41
CA ILE A 381 11.05 78.31 -10.02
C ILE A 381 12.55 78.57 -10.30
N THR A 382 13.42 78.24 -9.35
CA THR A 382 14.87 78.47 -9.47
C THR A 382 15.67 77.20 -9.69
N GLU A 383 15.30 76.10 -9.02
CA GLU A 383 16.00 74.82 -9.11
C GLU A 383 15.03 73.65 -8.98
N HIS A 384 15.34 72.56 -9.67
CA HIS A 384 14.62 71.28 -9.59
C HIS A 384 15.60 70.21 -9.10
N LEU A 385 15.28 69.57 -7.96
CA LEU A 385 16.02 68.41 -7.47
C LEU A 385 15.15 67.17 -7.63
N LYS A 386 15.28 66.50 -8.78
CA LYS A 386 14.68 65.18 -9.04
C LYS A 386 15.60 64.10 -8.46
N LEU A 387 15.20 63.49 -7.36
CA LEU A 387 15.95 62.48 -6.61
C LEU A 387 15.82 61.07 -7.22
N SER A 388 14.80 60.85 -8.03
CA SER A 388 14.59 59.60 -8.77
C SER A 388 14.38 59.90 -10.26
N PRO A 389 15.43 59.92 -11.11
CA PRO A 389 15.32 60.34 -12.51
C PRO A 389 14.53 59.38 -13.41
N GLU A 390 14.34 58.11 -13.01
CA GLU A 390 13.78 57.04 -13.85
C GLU A 390 12.23 56.98 -13.91
N ASN A 391 11.52 57.75 -13.08
CA ASN A 391 10.05 57.74 -13.06
C ASN A 391 9.41 58.63 -14.14
N GLY A 392 8.17 58.31 -14.51
CA GLY A 392 7.41 59.00 -15.56
C GLY A 392 6.84 60.37 -15.14
N CYS A 393 6.94 60.71 -13.86
CA CYS A 393 6.41 61.95 -13.31
C CYS A 393 7.32 63.16 -13.58
N THR A 394 6.72 64.35 -13.71
CA THR A 394 7.46 65.62 -13.67
C THR A 394 8.07 65.85 -12.28
N TYR A 395 7.31 65.52 -11.24
CA TYR A 395 7.76 65.45 -9.86
C TYR A 395 7.15 64.22 -9.18
N PHE A 396 7.98 63.47 -8.47
CA PHE A 396 7.61 62.26 -7.74
C PHE A 396 7.86 62.44 -6.23
N TYR A 397 7.32 61.53 -5.41
CA TYR A 397 7.49 61.56 -3.96
C TYR A 397 8.95 61.80 -3.54
N SER A 398 9.14 62.72 -2.59
CA SER A 398 10.42 63.24 -2.10
C SER A 398 11.19 64.18 -3.04
N ASP A 399 10.83 64.33 -4.32
CA ASP A 399 11.42 65.36 -5.19
C ASP A 399 11.18 66.76 -4.62
N ARG A 400 12.15 67.66 -4.81
CA ARG A 400 12.15 69.01 -4.21
C ARG A 400 12.22 70.10 -5.28
N VAL A 401 11.34 71.08 -5.16
CA VAL A 401 11.26 72.26 -6.04
C VAL A 401 11.63 73.49 -5.24
N SER A 402 12.63 74.23 -5.70
CA SER A 402 13.04 75.52 -5.12
C SER A 402 12.44 76.67 -5.90
N TYR A 403 11.88 77.66 -5.20
CA TYR A 403 11.12 78.77 -5.79
C TYR A 403 11.27 80.08 -5.00
N LYS A 404 11.21 81.23 -5.67
CA LYS A 404 11.31 82.56 -5.04
C LYS A 404 9.94 83.22 -4.82
N CYS A 405 9.63 83.56 -3.58
CA CYS A 405 8.40 84.28 -3.20
C CYS A 405 8.63 85.79 -3.10
N GLN A 406 8.71 86.45 -4.25
CA GLN A 406 8.67 87.91 -4.51
C GLN A 406 9.74 88.80 -3.84
N ASP A 407 10.24 88.45 -2.66
CA ASP A 407 11.53 88.91 -2.10
C ASP A 407 12.61 87.85 -2.36
N ASP A 408 13.89 88.23 -2.29
CA ASP A 408 15.01 87.52 -2.93
C ASP A 408 15.41 86.14 -2.32
N HIS A 409 14.66 85.65 -1.33
CA HIS A 409 14.91 84.37 -0.65
C HIS A 409 14.28 83.16 -1.38
N ILE A 410 15.10 82.12 -1.54
CA ILE A 410 14.71 80.84 -2.12
C ILE A 410 14.00 80.00 -1.05
N SER A 411 12.73 79.69 -1.30
CA SER A 411 11.93 78.73 -0.52
C SER A 411 11.88 77.39 -1.26
N SER A 412 11.42 76.31 -0.62
CA SER A 412 11.31 75.01 -1.30
C SER A 412 10.13 74.18 -0.80
N ALA A 413 9.45 73.49 -1.72
CA ALA A 413 8.46 72.46 -1.41
C ALA A 413 8.98 71.08 -1.81
N THR A 414 8.54 70.05 -1.09
CA THR A 414 8.83 68.64 -1.37
C THR A 414 7.52 67.92 -1.68
N CYS A 415 7.53 67.10 -2.74
CA CYS A 415 6.38 66.31 -3.16
C CYS A 415 6.03 65.26 -2.09
N LYS A 416 4.80 65.31 -1.58
CA LYS A 416 4.28 64.40 -0.55
C LYS A 416 3.77 63.08 -1.18
N PRO A 417 3.56 61.99 -0.41
CA PRO A 417 3.20 60.68 -0.96
C PRO A 417 1.86 60.63 -1.71
N ASP A 418 1.00 61.61 -1.46
CA ASP A 418 -0.35 61.82 -2.00
C ASP A 418 -0.37 62.64 -3.31
N GLY A 419 0.79 63.02 -3.83
CA GLY A 419 0.89 63.87 -5.02
C GLY A 419 0.68 65.37 -4.74
N THR A 420 0.71 65.80 -3.47
CA THR A 420 0.58 67.23 -3.13
C THR A 420 1.93 67.92 -2.96
N PHE A 421 1.94 69.23 -3.26
CA PHE A 421 3.00 70.14 -2.86
C PHE A 421 2.43 71.11 -1.81
N PRO A 422 2.98 71.19 -0.58
CA PRO A 422 2.67 72.26 0.35
C PRO A 422 2.94 73.62 -0.32
N PRO A 423 2.02 74.61 -0.26
CA PRO A 423 0.86 74.70 0.63
C PRO A 423 -0.47 74.13 0.08
N ASN A 424 -0.54 73.47 -1.07
CA ASN A 424 -1.83 72.98 -1.59
C ASN A 424 -2.26 71.67 -0.90
N ILE A 425 -3.57 71.47 -0.71
CA ILE A 425 -4.14 70.28 -0.04
C ILE A 425 -5.26 69.67 -0.89
N THR A 426 -5.54 68.38 -0.71
CA THR A 426 -6.66 67.69 -1.37
C THR A 426 -8.00 68.08 -0.72
N HIS A 427 -9.06 68.13 -1.53
CA HIS A 427 -10.44 68.45 -1.09
C HIS A 427 -10.54 69.74 -0.24
N GLY A 428 -9.75 70.74 -0.60
CA GLY A 428 -9.75 72.04 0.04
C GLY A 428 -8.98 73.06 -0.76
N HIS A 429 -9.16 74.32 -0.38
CA HIS A 429 -8.53 75.47 -0.99
C HIS A 429 -7.98 76.39 0.10
N TYR A 430 -7.21 77.40 -0.29
CA TYR A 430 -6.64 78.34 0.67
C TYR A 430 -6.58 79.75 0.10
N THR A 431 -6.80 80.73 0.97
CA THR A 431 -6.66 82.16 0.67
C THR A 431 -5.37 82.70 1.28
N LYS A 432 -4.74 83.66 0.60
CA LYS A 432 -3.52 84.32 1.08
C LYS A 432 -3.85 85.75 1.52
N SER A 433 -3.39 86.13 2.71
CA SER A 433 -3.41 87.51 3.19
C SER A 433 -2.04 87.94 3.71
N ILE A 434 -1.77 89.25 3.70
CA ILE A 434 -0.52 89.83 4.18
C ILE A 434 -0.81 90.53 5.50
N GLU A 435 -0.21 90.06 6.60
CA GLU A 435 -0.25 90.78 7.87
C GLU A 435 0.79 91.92 7.84
N TYR A 436 0.36 93.09 7.37
CA TYR A 436 1.20 94.29 7.20
C TYR A 436 1.99 94.69 8.46
N PHE A 437 1.48 94.40 9.66
CA PHE A 437 2.14 94.69 10.94
C PHE A 437 3.24 93.69 11.35
N ARG A 438 3.37 92.55 10.65
CA ARG A 438 4.30 91.46 11.02
C ARG A 438 5.20 90.98 9.89
N PHE A 439 5.04 91.50 8.68
CA PHE A 439 5.74 91.07 7.46
C PHE A 439 5.69 89.55 7.25
N ARG A 440 4.49 88.96 7.41
CA ARG A 440 4.26 87.53 7.18
C ARG A 440 3.04 87.31 6.29
N THR A 441 3.20 86.36 5.38
CA THR A 441 2.08 85.82 4.60
C THR A 441 1.33 84.83 5.47
N LYS A 442 0.02 85.06 5.63
CA LYS A 442 -0.91 84.13 6.26
C LYS A 442 -1.62 83.35 5.15
N ALA A 443 -1.64 82.02 5.27
CA ALA A 443 -2.47 81.15 4.45
C ALA A 443 -3.61 80.60 5.34
N THR A 444 -4.84 80.87 4.94
CA THR A 444 -6.07 80.41 5.62
C THR A 444 -6.74 79.36 4.75
N TYR A 445 -6.94 78.16 5.29
CA TYR A 445 -7.46 76.98 4.62
C TYR A 445 -8.94 76.75 4.89
N GLU A 446 -9.64 76.27 3.87
CA GLU A 446 -11.03 75.88 3.91
C GLU A 446 -11.23 74.59 3.11
N CYS A 447 -12.00 73.65 3.64
CA CYS A 447 -12.25 72.37 2.97
C CYS A 447 -13.48 72.44 2.07
N ASP A 448 -13.47 71.62 1.02
CA ASP A 448 -14.61 71.46 0.12
C ASP A 448 -15.78 70.78 0.85
N LYS A 449 -17.01 71.06 0.39
CA LYS A 449 -18.24 70.57 1.04
C LYS A 449 -18.24 69.03 1.15
N GLY A 450 -18.32 68.53 2.39
CA GLY A 450 -18.27 67.10 2.72
C GLY A 450 -16.99 66.67 3.44
N TYR A 451 -16.00 67.55 3.54
CA TYR A 451 -14.74 67.32 4.23
C TYR A 451 -14.59 68.26 5.43
N LYS A 452 -13.90 67.80 6.47
CA LYS A 452 -13.64 68.56 7.69
C LYS A 452 -12.15 68.82 7.84
N LEU A 453 -11.81 70.06 8.18
CA LEU A 453 -10.44 70.48 8.41
C LEU A 453 -9.89 69.90 9.72
N VAL A 454 -8.74 69.23 9.62
CA VAL A 454 -8.01 68.60 10.74
C VAL A 454 -6.59 69.18 10.76
N GLY A 455 -6.34 70.07 11.71
CA GLY A 455 -5.11 70.87 11.84
C GLY A 455 -5.46 72.32 12.19
N GLU A 456 -4.47 73.22 12.24
CA GLU A 456 -4.77 74.66 12.28
C GLU A 456 -5.13 75.16 10.88
N ALA A 457 -6.27 75.85 10.77
CA ALA A 457 -6.73 76.45 9.52
C ALA A 457 -5.82 77.59 9.04
N ASP A 458 -5.03 78.19 9.94
CA ASP A 458 -4.16 79.32 9.66
C ASP A 458 -2.69 78.91 9.82
N ILE A 459 -1.90 78.98 8.75
CA ILE A 459 -0.45 78.82 8.83
C ILE A 459 0.26 80.10 8.35
N TYR A 460 1.41 80.37 8.97
CA TYR A 460 2.16 81.60 8.72
C TYR A 460 3.49 81.27 8.05
N CYS A 461 3.86 82.01 7.01
CA CYS A 461 5.21 81.96 6.46
C CYS A 461 6.13 82.84 7.31
N ARG A 462 7.20 82.25 7.87
CA ARG A 462 8.21 82.93 8.70
C ARG A 462 9.59 82.40 8.31
N ASN A 463 10.52 83.29 7.96
CA ASN A 463 11.89 82.92 7.54
C ASN A 463 11.91 81.84 6.44
N SER A 464 11.04 81.96 5.44
CA SER A 464 10.89 81.01 4.32
C SER A 464 10.49 79.57 4.70
N GLN A 465 9.97 79.36 5.91
CA GLN A 465 9.28 78.14 6.31
C GLN A 465 7.84 78.45 6.73
N TRP A 466 6.91 77.56 6.41
CA TRP A 466 5.60 77.56 7.04
C TRP A 466 5.75 77.14 8.51
N THR A 467 5.06 77.82 9.42
CA THR A 467 5.17 77.54 10.87
C THR A 467 4.72 76.14 11.27
N GLN A 468 3.88 75.51 10.45
CA GLN A 468 3.25 74.20 10.67
C GLN A 468 3.06 73.50 9.31
N GLU A 469 2.82 72.19 9.33
CA GLU A 469 2.36 71.48 8.12
C GLU A 469 0.95 71.95 7.73
N ALA A 470 0.60 71.83 6.45
CA ALA A 470 -0.74 72.20 5.97
C ALA A 470 -1.82 71.26 6.57
N PRO A 471 -2.98 71.80 6.96
CA PRO A 471 -4.05 70.99 7.56
C PRO A 471 -4.67 70.03 6.55
N GLN A 472 -5.21 68.91 7.03
CA GLN A 472 -5.82 67.89 6.17
C GLN A 472 -7.35 68.04 6.11
N CYS A 473 -7.93 67.93 4.92
CA CYS A 473 -9.37 67.83 4.74
C CYS A 473 -9.79 66.36 4.72
N LYS A 474 -10.40 65.87 5.81
CA LYS A 474 -10.80 64.47 5.95
C LYS A 474 -12.29 64.27 5.65
N ALA A 475 -12.63 63.16 5.02
CA ALA A 475 -14.02 62.85 4.67
C ALA A 475 -14.91 62.70 5.91
N LEU A 476 -16.19 63.08 5.77
CA LEU A 476 -17.22 62.90 6.78
C LEU A 476 -18.21 61.81 6.36
N CYS A 477 -18.21 60.68 7.07
CA CYS A 477 -19.26 59.69 6.93
C CYS A 477 -20.49 60.09 7.76
N GLN A 478 -21.64 60.11 7.10
CA GLN A 478 -22.93 60.28 7.78
C GLN A 478 -23.23 59.07 8.67
N LYS A 479 -23.95 59.31 9.77
CA LYS A 479 -24.34 58.29 10.73
C LYS A 479 -25.06 57.09 10.10
N PRO A 480 -24.60 55.85 10.35
CA PRO A 480 -25.24 54.67 9.79
C PRO A 480 -26.54 54.32 10.53
N GLU A 481 -27.64 54.17 9.79
CA GLU A 481 -28.92 53.73 10.32
C GLU A 481 -28.96 52.20 10.50
N ILE A 482 -28.98 51.73 11.75
CA ILE A 482 -29.04 50.29 12.07
C ILE A 482 -30.33 49.99 12.82
N ARG A 483 -31.31 49.43 12.11
CA ARG A 483 -32.58 48.98 12.69
C ARG A 483 -32.31 47.92 13.76
N ASN A 484 -32.85 48.13 14.96
CA ASN A 484 -32.65 47.25 16.14
C ASN A 484 -31.18 47.06 16.54
N GLY A 485 -30.29 48.02 16.20
CA GLY A 485 -28.90 48.06 16.65
C GLY A 485 -28.51 49.39 17.29
N MET A 486 -27.40 49.38 18.02
CA MET A 486 -26.78 50.53 18.67
C MET A 486 -25.32 50.64 18.22
N LEU A 487 -24.81 51.87 18.10
CA LEU A 487 -23.42 52.17 17.78
C LEU A 487 -22.63 52.44 19.05
N SER A 488 -21.39 51.95 19.13
CA SER A 488 -20.48 52.13 20.28
C SER A 488 -20.11 53.59 20.55
N ALA A 489 -20.06 54.41 19.49
CA ALA A 489 -20.06 55.87 19.58
C ALA A 489 -21.29 56.37 18.82
N ASN A 490 -22.06 57.28 19.41
CA ASN A 490 -23.27 57.84 18.81
C ASN A 490 -23.04 59.32 18.44
N LYS A 491 -22.36 59.52 17.31
CA LYS A 491 -22.19 60.81 16.63
C LYS A 491 -23.14 60.89 15.43
N ASP A 492 -23.45 62.10 14.99
CA ASP A 492 -24.21 62.32 13.74
C ASP A 492 -23.29 62.32 12.50
N GLU A 493 -22.01 62.60 12.70
CA GLU A 493 -20.94 62.52 11.68
C GLU A 493 -19.69 61.85 12.26
N TYR A 494 -18.99 61.10 11.42
CA TYR A 494 -17.74 60.38 11.77
C TYR A 494 -16.64 60.81 10.81
N VAL A 495 -15.44 61.01 11.34
CA VAL A 495 -14.27 61.35 10.52
C VAL A 495 -13.68 60.08 9.92
N GLU A 496 -13.13 60.19 8.70
CA GLU A 496 -12.32 59.16 8.05
C GLU A 496 -11.38 58.41 9.01
N SER A 497 -11.31 57.09 8.85
CA SER A 497 -10.59 56.14 9.72
C SER A 497 -11.14 55.95 11.14
N GLU A 498 -12.22 56.63 11.56
CA GLU A 498 -12.92 56.26 12.79
C GLU A 498 -13.59 54.88 12.66
N ASN A 499 -13.41 54.05 13.68
CA ASN A 499 -14.04 52.74 13.80
C ASN A 499 -15.26 52.79 14.73
N VAL A 500 -16.34 52.14 14.32
CA VAL A 500 -17.57 52.04 15.11
C VAL A 500 -17.97 50.57 15.22
N THR A 501 -18.16 50.12 16.46
CA THR A 501 -18.70 48.79 16.74
C THR A 501 -20.23 48.86 16.79
N VAL A 502 -20.88 47.90 16.14
CA VAL A 502 -22.32 47.71 16.09
C VAL A 502 -22.73 46.62 17.08
N GLN A 503 -23.74 46.89 17.89
CA GLN A 503 -24.30 45.96 18.86
C GLN A 503 -25.82 45.86 18.69
N CYS A 504 -26.36 44.68 18.46
CA CYS A 504 -27.81 44.50 18.34
C CYS A 504 -28.53 44.57 19.69
N HIS A 505 -29.78 45.01 19.68
CA HIS A 505 -30.65 44.99 20.87
C HIS A 505 -31.01 43.54 21.26
N SER A 506 -31.42 43.34 22.50
CA SER A 506 -31.81 42.02 23.04
C SER A 506 -32.90 41.35 22.19
N GLY A 507 -32.64 40.11 21.74
CA GLY A 507 -33.54 39.34 20.86
C GLY A 507 -33.23 39.46 19.36
N PHE A 508 -32.17 40.18 18.98
CA PHE A 508 -31.69 40.31 17.60
C PHE A 508 -30.24 39.85 17.45
N ALA A 509 -29.95 39.06 16.43
CA ALA A 509 -28.61 38.56 16.11
C ALA A 509 -27.94 39.43 15.03
N LEU A 510 -26.63 39.66 15.17
CA LEU A 510 -25.83 40.44 14.22
C LEU A 510 -25.39 39.59 13.03
N LEU A 511 -25.75 40.03 11.83
CA LEU A 511 -25.37 39.48 10.54
C LEU A 511 -24.43 40.45 9.82
N GLY A 512 -23.12 40.16 9.85
CA GLY A 512 -22.08 40.98 9.22
C GLY A 512 -20.82 41.11 10.09
N SER A 513 -19.96 42.07 9.76
CA SER A 513 -18.86 42.47 10.64
C SER A 513 -19.42 43.28 11.82
N PRO A 514 -19.02 43.02 13.08
CA PRO A 514 -19.42 43.86 14.21
C PRO A 514 -18.71 45.22 14.19
N ASN A 515 -17.60 45.37 13.45
CA ASN A 515 -16.85 46.62 13.34
C ASN A 515 -16.92 47.15 11.91
N ILE A 516 -17.25 48.44 11.77
CA ILE A 516 -17.25 49.20 10.52
C ILE A 516 -16.36 50.44 10.67
N THR A 517 -15.74 50.87 9.56
CA THR A 517 -14.81 52.01 9.52
C THR A 517 -15.24 53.00 8.46
N CYS A 518 -15.17 54.30 8.77
CA CYS A 518 -15.42 55.38 7.81
C CYS A 518 -14.27 55.48 6.78
N LEU A 519 -14.61 55.49 5.50
CA LEU A 519 -13.67 55.57 4.37
C LEU A 519 -13.53 57.01 3.83
N GLU A 520 -12.47 57.22 3.04
CA GLU A 520 -12.12 58.47 2.36
C GLU A 520 -13.19 58.94 1.33
N ASP A 521 -14.06 58.04 0.88
CA ASP A 521 -15.20 58.36 -0.01
C ASP A 521 -16.51 58.68 0.74
N GLY A 522 -16.48 58.75 2.07
CA GLY A 522 -17.64 58.98 2.93
C GLY A 522 -18.53 57.75 3.12
N THR A 523 -18.11 56.56 2.64
CA THR A 523 -18.82 55.29 2.85
C THR A 523 -18.24 54.49 4.02
N TRP A 524 -18.85 53.34 4.31
CA TRP A 524 -18.47 52.48 5.44
C TRP A 524 -18.02 51.10 4.96
N TYR A 525 -16.95 50.58 5.56
CA TYR A 525 -16.41 49.26 5.26
C TYR A 525 -16.13 48.45 6.54
N PRO A 526 -16.45 47.14 6.60
CA PRO A 526 -17.18 46.35 5.59
C PRO A 526 -18.64 46.80 5.38
N GLU A 527 -19.36 46.17 4.45
CA GLU A 527 -20.79 46.44 4.23
C GLU A 527 -21.62 46.38 5.53
N MET A 528 -22.66 47.22 5.59
CA MET A 528 -23.46 47.44 6.80
C MET A 528 -24.03 46.15 7.41
N PRO A 529 -23.74 45.84 8.69
CA PRO A 529 -24.31 44.70 9.37
C PRO A 529 -25.80 44.90 9.67
N LYS A 530 -26.56 43.80 9.67
CA LYS A 530 -28.00 43.79 9.97
C LYS A 530 -28.28 43.12 11.31
N CYS A 531 -29.28 43.61 12.04
CA CYS A 531 -29.81 42.99 13.25
C CYS A 531 -31.16 42.33 12.94
N GLU A 532 -31.21 40.99 12.85
CA GLU A 532 -32.42 40.24 12.55
C GLU A 532 -32.96 39.49 13.79
N GLN A 533 -34.28 39.41 13.91
CA GLN A 533 -34.96 38.86 15.09
C GLN A 533 -34.78 37.34 15.17
N GLU A 534 -34.46 36.81 16.35
CA GLU A 534 -34.44 35.37 16.59
C GLU A 534 -35.87 34.79 16.61
N LYS A 535 -36.39 34.44 15.43
CA LYS A 535 -37.54 33.53 15.28
C LYS A 535 -37.06 32.20 14.71
N ASP A 536 -37.43 31.12 15.40
CA ASP A 536 -37.12 29.71 15.07
C ASP A 536 -35.65 29.25 15.27
N CYS A 537 -34.96 29.83 16.26
CA CYS A 537 -33.54 29.56 16.51
C CYS A 537 -33.21 28.27 17.26
N GLU A 538 -34.13 27.56 17.92
CA GLU A 538 -33.80 26.31 18.66
C GLU A 538 -33.20 25.24 17.74
N ARG A 539 -33.84 25.01 16.58
CA ARG A 539 -33.37 24.05 15.57
C ARG A 539 -32.03 24.49 14.96
N VAL A 540 -31.86 25.79 14.74
CA VAL A 540 -30.58 26.37 14.26
C VAL A 540 -29.47 26.20 15.30
N PHE A 541 -29.77 26.36 16.60
CA PHE A 541 -28.83 26.09 17.68
C PHE A 541 -28.46 24.61 17.79
N ALA A 542 -29.40 23.69 17.59
CA ALA A 542 -29.10 22.25 17.53
C ALA A 542 -28.11 21.92 16.40
N GLY A 543 -28.37 22.38 15.18
CA GLY A 543 -27.46 22.23 14.04
C GLY A 543 -26.09 22.90 14.27
N ARG A 544 -26.07 24.10 14.85
CA ARG A 544 -24.83 24.83 15.19
C ARG A 544 -24.04 24.14 16.31
N LYS A 545 -24.71 23.46 17.25
CA LYS A 545 -24.07 22.69 18.33
C LYS A 545 -23.47 21.39 17.80
N LEU A 546 -24.16 20.69 16.89
CA LEU A 546 -23.63 19.54 16.16
C LEU A 546 -22.36 19.91 15.36
N MET A 547 -22.41 21.01 14.60
CA MET A 547 -21.26 21.45 13.79
C MET A 547 -20.09 22.02 14.62
N ARG A 548 -20.33 22.50 15.86
CA ARG A 548 -19.25 22.86 16.80
C ARG A 548 -18.40 21.68 17.25
N CYS A 549 -18.86 20.44 17.07
CA CYS A 549 -18.08 19.24 17.34
C CYS A 549 -17.14 18.85 16.18
N LEU A 550 -17.20 19.54 15.03
CA LEU A 550 -16.39 19.26 13.85
C LEU A 550 -15.21 20.24 13.77
N SER A 551 -14.00 19.72 13.92
CA SER A 551 -12.76 20.53 13.95
C SER A 551 -12.29 21.02 12.57
N ASN A 552 -12.87 20.51 11.48
CA ASN A 552 -12.44 20.74 10.10
C ASN A 552 -13.49 21.59 9.34
N PRO A 553 -13.11 22.73 8.74
CA PRO A 553 -14.04 23.59 7.99
C PRO A 553 -14.78 22.91 6.83
N ASN A 554 -14.15 21.92 6.17
CA ASN A 554 -14.80 21.19 5.07
C ASN A 554 -15.89 20.25 5.58
N ASP A 555 -15.67 19.60 6.72
CA ASP A 555 -16.66 18.71 7.34
C ASP A 555 -17.83 19.52 7.90
N VAL A 556 -17.56 20.72 8.46
CA VAL A 556 -18.60 21.70 8.83
C VAL A 556 -19.41 22.12 7.61
N LYS A 557 -18.77 22.39 6.46
CA LYS A 557 -19.48 22.79 5.23
C LYS A 557 -20.35 21.65 4.68
N MET A 558 -19.81 20.43 4.62
CA MET A 558 -20.56 19.26 4.17
C MET A 558 -21.75 18.96 5.11
N ALA A 559 -21.53 19.02 6.42
CA ALA A 559 -22.60 18.89 7.41
C ALA A 559 -23.67 19.98 7.26
N LEU A 560 -23.29 21.21 6.89
CA LEU A 560 -24.23 22.31 6.64
C LEU A 560 -25.08 22.07 5.37
N GLU A 561 -24.50 21.53 4.31
CA GLU A 561 -25.24 21.17 3.08
C GLU A 561 -26.19 19.99 3.33
N VAL A 562 -25.75 18.94 4.04
CA VAL A 562 -26.62 17.82 4.47
C VAL A 562 -27.74 18.31 5.40
N TYR A 563 -27.45 19.20 6.34
CA TYR A 563 -28.46 19.76 7.24
C TYR A 563 -29.51 20.59 6.47
N LYS A 564 -29.10 21.41 5.49
CA LYS A 564 -30.04 22.13 4.61
C LYS A 564 -30.94 21.17 3.84
N LEU A 565 -30.39 20.13 3.21
CA LEU A 565 -31.15 19.11 2.51
C LEU A 565 -32.17 18.41 3.43
N SER A 566 -31.80 18.09 4.68
CA SER A 566 -32.75 17.50 5.64
C SER A 566 -33.91 18.45 6.00
N ARG A 567 -33.67 19.77 6.07
CA ARG A 567 -34.75 20.76 6.26
C ARG A 567 -35.68 20.85 5.06
N GLU A 568 -35.14 20.79 3.84
CA GLU A 568 -35.95 20.78 2.60
C GLU A 568 -36.80 19.52 2.50
N ILE A 569 -36.24 18.34 2.84
CA ILE A 569 -36.99 17.08 2.90
C ILE A 569 -38.12 17.16 3.93
N GLU A 570 -37.86 17.60 5.17
CA GLU A 570 -38.92 17.79 6.17
C GLU A 570 -40.04 18.72 5.68
N LEU A 571 -39.69 19.82 5.00
CA LEU A 571 -40.68 20.76 4.47
C LEU A 571 -41.53 20.14 3.35
N LEU A 572 -40.91 19.36 2.46
CA LEU A 572 -41.60 18.62 1.40
C LEU A 572 -42.51 17.52 1.98
N GLU A 573 -42.06 16.78 2.98
CA GLU A 573 -42.89 15.79 3.71
C GLU A 573 -44.10 16.44 4.38
N LEU A 574 -43.92 17.63 4.99
CA LEU A 574 -44.99 18.38 5.64
C LEU A 574 -46.00 18.92 4.60
N GLN A 575 -45.53 19.33 3.42
CA GLN A 575 -46.38 19.68 2.28
C GLN A 575 -47.14 18.47 1.73
N ILE A 576 -46.49 17.31 1.55
CA ILE A 576 -47.12 16.05 1.13
C ILE A 576 -48.18 15.61 2.14
N THR A 577 -47.90 15.74 3.44
CA THR A 577 -48.82 15.35 4.51
C THR A 577 -50.06 16.25 4.53
N LYS A 578 -49.88 17.56 4.36
CA LYS A 578 -51.00 18.51 4.18
C LYS A 578 -51.80 18.21 2.91
N ALA A 579 -51.14 17.93 1.78
CA ALA A 579 -51.80 17.59 0.53
C ALA A 579 -52.65 16.30 0.64
N LYS A 580 -52.17 15.29 1.38
CA LYS A 580 -52.93 14.06 1.69
C LYS A 580 -54.14 14.31 2.60
N GLN A 581 -54.10 15.32 3.46
CA GLN A 581 -55.24 15.71 4.32
C GLN A 581 -56.30 16.54 3.58
N THR A 582 -56.01 17.02 2.35
CA THR A 582 -56.93 17.82 1.53
C THR A 582 -57.63 17.04 0.41
N VAL A 583 -57.52 15.71 0.39
CA VAL A 583 -58.26 14.84 -0.55
C VAL A 583 -59.44 14.21 0.19
N PRO A 584 -60.70 14.51 -0.18
CA PRO A 584 -61.88 13.79 0.32
C PRO A 584 -61.97 12.37 -0.24
N GLU A 585 -62.66 11.47 0.46
CA GLU A 585 -63.10 10.15 -0.05
C GLU A 585 -64.05 10.28 -1.26
#